data_AF-A0A933IML8-F1
#
_entry.id   AF-A0A933IML8-F1
#
_cell.length_a   1.000
_cell.length_b   1.000
_cell.length_c   1.000
_cell.angle_alpha   90.00
_cell.angle_beta   90.00
_cell.angle_gamma   90.00
#
_symmetry.space_group_name_H-M   'P 1'
#
loop_
_entity.id
_entity.type
_entity.pdbx_description
1 polymer ?
#
loop_
_entity_poly.entity_id
_entity_poly.type
_entity_poly.pdbx_seq_one_letter_code
_entity_poly.pdbx_strand_id
1 'polypeptide(L)'
;MDPIRLIIVAVGGQGNLLASRVLGEAALAANVPVRMSEIHGMAQRGGVVESAVLFGDVESTIISDGEADALVGFEPSETLRAAKKCGKDTVVITNLGQLPPFTVAIGKGVYPDIPSSLDLLRQRVKKVIAFDGTGLAIKAGNADEGRRKRTDPFFGLREERRDRNRRPDPSERELVLRASLRGRFDQGGGATTRDREARRVEKGNL
;
A
#
# COMPACT_ATOMS: atom_id res chain seq x y z
N MET A 1 -4.73 -18.10 -10.63
CA MET A 1 -3.90 -16.91 -10.37
C MET A 1 -3.10 -17.23 -9.12
N ASP A 2 -1.79 -17.00 -9.14
CA ASP A 2 -0.95 -17.25 -7.97
C ASP A 2 -1.38 -16.34 -6.81
N PRO A 3 -1.42 -16.86 -5.57
CA PRO A 3 -1.75 -16.07 -4.40
C PRO A 3 -0.88 -14.84 -4.23
N ILE A 4 -1.49 -13.71 -3.90
CA ILE A 4 -0.79 -12.50 -3.48
C ILE A 4 -1.11 -12.24 -2.02
N ARG A 5 -0.09 -12.19 -1.17
CA ARG A 5 -0.17 -12.00 0.28
C ARG A 5 0.23 -10.58 0.65
N LEU A 6 -0.74 -9.80 1.07
CA LEU A 6 -0.54 -8.43 1.53
C LEU A 6 -0.71 -8.37 3.05
N ILE A 7 0.28 -7.78 3.71
CA ILE A 7 0.17 -7.32 5.10
C ILE A 7 0.00 -5.81 5.11
N ILE A 8 -0.94 -5.31 5.89
CA ILE A 8 -1.12 -3.89 6.18
C ILE A 8 -0.93 -3.68 7.67
N VAL A 9 -0.09 -2.72 8.06
CA VAL A 9 0.13 -2.34 9.45
C VAL A 9 -0.08 -0.85 9.66
N ALA A 10 -0.76 -0.51 10.75
CA ALA A 10 -0.98 0.86 11.14
C ALA A 10 -1.19 0.99 12.64
N VAL A 11 -1.07 2.20 13.15
CA VAL A 11 -1.56 2.55 14.48
C VAL A 11 -3.08 2.76 14.41
N GLY A 12 -3.79 2.45 15.50
CA GLY A 12 -5.23 2.70 15.60
C GLY A 12 -5.63 4.12 15.18
N GLY A 13 -6.68 4.23 14.36
CA GLY A 13 -7.17 5.50 13.82
C GLY A 13 -6.63 5.88 12.44
N GLN A 14 -5.58 5.23 11.94
CA GLN A 14 -5.00 5.53 10.62
C GLN A 14 -5.73 4.89 9.42
N GLY A 15 -6.80 4.12 9.66
CA GLY A 15 -7.64 3.58 8.59
C GLY A 15 -7.25 2.21 8.03
N ASN A 16 -6.45 1.42 8.75
CA ASN A 16 -6.06 0.05 8.32
C ASN A 16 -7.26 -0.83 7.91
N LEU A 17 -8.31 -0.86 8.73
CA LEU A 17 -9.51 -1.67 8.45
C LEU A 17 -10.29 -1.16 7.24
N LEU A 18 -10.30 0.16 7.03
CA LEU A 18 -10.91 0.73 5.83
C LEU A 18 -10.10 0.33 4.59
N ALA A 19 -8.77 0.42 4.66
CA ALA A 19 -7.90 0.06 3.55
C ALA A 19 -8.07 -1.42 3.16
N SER A 20 -8.06 -2.34 4.13
CA SER A 20 -8.26 -3.77 3.85
C SER A 20 -9.65 -4.04 3.27
N ARG A 21 -10.70 -3.41 3.80
CA ARG A 21 -12.07 -3.51 3.27
C ARG A 21 -12.19 -3.01 1.84
N VAL A 22 -11.65 -1.84 1.53
CA VAL A 22 -11.68 -1.25 0.18
C VAL A 22 -10.98 -2.18 -0.81
N LEU A 23 -9.85 -2.76 -0.43
CA LEU A 23 -9.14 -3.74 -1.25
C LEU A 23 -9.95 -5.03 -1.46
N GLY A 24 -10.60 -5.53 -0.40
CA GLY A 24 -11.49 -6.69 -0.49
C GLY A 24 -12.68 -6.43 -1.44
N GLU A 25 -13.35 -5.29 -1.29
CA GLU A 25 -14.47 -4.88 -2.16
C GLU A 25 -14.02 -4.70 -3.62
N ALA A 26 -12.84 -4.12 -3.84
CA ALA A 26 -12.25 -4.00 -5.18
C ALA A 26 -11.92 -5.36 -5.81
N ALA A 27 -11.39 -6.31 -5.03
CA ALA A 27 -11.12 -7.66 -5.50
C ALA A 27 -12.40 -8.40 -5.89
N LEU A 28 -13.45 -8.32 -5.06
CA LEU A 28 -14.76 -8.89 -5.36
C LEU A 28 -15.36 -8.27 -6.63
N ALA A 29 -15.27 -6.95 -6.79
CA ALA A 29 -15.75 -6.26 -8.01
C ALA A 29 -14.99 -6.69 -9.27
N ALA A 30 -13.72 -7.10 -9.13
CA ALA A 30 -12.88 -7.62 -10.20
C ALA A 30 -13.01 -9.15 -10.41
N ASN A 31 -13.91 -9.84 -9.69
CA ASN A 31 -14.03 -11.30 -9.67
C ASN A 31 -12.73 -12.02 -9.27
N VAL A 32 -11.94 -11.40 -8.39
CA VAL A 32 -10.74 -12.01 -7.81
C VAL A 32 -11.11 -12.54 -6.42
N PRO A 33 -10.92 -13.85 -6.16
CA PRO A 33 -11.14 -14.40 -4.82
C PRO A 33 -10.24 -13.70 -3.81
N VAL A 34 -10.79 -13.38 -2.63
CA VAL A 34 -10.07 -12.69 -1.58
C VAL A 34 -10.45 -13.28 -0.23
N ARG A 35 -9.44 -13.48 0.63
CA ARG A 35 -9.63 -13.79 2.04
C ARG A 35 -8.88 -12.79 2.89
N MET A 36 -9.47 -12.39 4.01
CA MET A 36 -8.91 -11.36 4.87
C MET A 36 -8.95 -11.82 6.33
N SER A 37 -7.94 -11.45 7.10
CA SER A 37 -7.99 -11.49 8.56
C SER A 37 -7.44 -10.20 9.15
N GLU A 38 -7.85 -9.90 10.36
CA GLU A 38 -7.46 -8.72 11.09
C GLU A 38 -7.13 -9.11 12.54
N ILE A 39 -6.02 -8.59 13.02
CA ILE A 39 -5.61 -8.71 14.42
C ILE A 39 -5.65 -7.30 14.99
N HIS A 40 -6.70 -7.03 15.76
CA HIS A 40 -6.83 -5.81 16.56
C HIS A 40 -6.15 -6.08 17.90
N GLY A 41 -4.91 -5.60 18.06
CA GLY A 41 -4.25 -5.61 19.37
C GLY A 41 -4.89 -4.57 20.31
N MET A 42 -4.07 -3.77 20.97
CA MET A 42 -4.53 -2.62 21.76
C MET A 42 -4.94 -1.41 20.90
N ALA A 43 -5.43 -1.64 19.68
CA ALA A 43 -5.67 -0.63 18.65
C ALA A 43 -6.50 0.58 19.11
N GLN A 44 -7.52 0.36 19.96
CA GLN A 44 -8.36 1.43 20.52
C GLN A 44 -7.62 2.36 21.50
N ARG A 45 -6.41 1.99 21.95
CA ARG A 45 -5.54 2.80 22.82
C ARG A 45 -4.23 3.18 22.15
N GLY A 46 -4.22 3.30 20.81
CA GLY A 46 -3.02 3.64 20.03
C GLY A 46 -2.07 2.45 19.82
N GLY A 47 -2.55 1.22 20.02
CA GLY A 47 -1.81 0.02 19.63
C GLY A 47 -1.86 -0.23 18.12
N VAL A 48 -1.11 -1.25 17.70
CA VAL A 48 -1.07 -1.68 16.30
C VAL A 48 -2.35 -2.39 15.86
N VAL A 49 -2.71 -2.17 14.61
CA VAL A 49 -3.64 -2.97 13.82
C VAL A 49 -2.85 -3.62 12.70
N GLU A 50 -2.98 -4.94 12.57
CA GLU A 50 -2.43 -5.71 11.45
C GLU A 50 -3.59 -6.34 10.67
N SER A 51 -3.59 -6.19 9.35
CA SER A 51 -4.51 -6.89 8.45
C SER A 51 -3.74 -7.72 7.43
N ALA A 52 -4.15 -8.98 7.29
CA ALA A 52 -3.73 -9.84 6.21
C ALA A 52 -4.82 -9.84 5.12
N VAL A 53 -4.43 -9.53 3.89
CA VAL A 53 -5.30 -9.57 2.71
C VAL A 53 -4.65 -10.48 1.68
N LEU A 54 -5.32 -11.57 1.35
CA LEU A 54 -4.81 -12.56 0.42
C LEU A 54 -5.72 -12.62 -0.80
N PHE A 55 -5.16 -12.39 -1.98
CA PHE A 55 -5.86 -12.44 -3.26
C PHE A 55 -5.54 -13.73 -4.01
N GLY A 56 -6.48 -14.21 -4.81
CA GLY A 56 -6.35 -15.46 -5.55
C GLY A 56 -6.91 -16.65 -4.75
N ASP A 57 -6.64 -17.86 -5.22
CA ASP A 57 -7.19 -19.07 -4.62
C ASP A 57 -6.36 -19.47 -3.39
N VAL A 58 -6.81 -19.07 -2.20
CA VAL A 58 -6.07 -19.21 -0.93
C VAL A 58 -6.90 -19.88 0.14
N GLU A 59 -6.46 -20.96 0.76
CA GLU A 59 -7.30 -21.66 1.76
C GLU A 59 -7.20 -21.09 3.19
N SER A 60 -6.09 -20.39 3.50
CA SER A 60 -5.79 -19.84 4.82
C SER A 60 -5.56 -18.33 4.74
N THR A 61 -5.77 -17.62 5.84
CA THR A 61 -5.45 -16.19 6.00
C THR A 61 -4.15 -15.95 6.77
N ILE A 62 -3.45 -17.01 7.17
CA ILE A 62 -2.17 -16.91 7.88
C ILE A 62 -1.06 -16.62 6.86
N ILE A 63 -0.29 -15.57 7.10
CA ILE A 63 0.94 -15.25 6.38
C ILE A 63 2.12 -15.51 7.32
N SER A 64 2.96 -16.48 6.99
CA SER A 64 4.11 -16.84 7.81
C SER A 64 5.23 -15.81 7.64
N ASP A 65 6.25 -15.92 8.50
CA ASP A 65 7.42 -15.06 8.40
C ASP A 65 8.15 -15.34 7.07
N GLY A 66 8.55 -14.28 6.37
CA GLY A 66 9.15 -14.36 5.04
C GLY A 66 8.19 -14.54 3.86
N GLU A 67 6.88 -14.69 4.08
CA GLU A 67 5.92 -15.04 3.03
C GLU A 67 5.12 -13.87 2.44
N ALA A 68 5.22 -12.67 3.01
CA ALA A 68 4.46 -11.53 2.48
C ALA A 68 4.98 -11.14 1.08
N ASP A 69 4.11 -11.04 0.09
CA ASP A 69 4.44 -10.50 -1.22
C ASP A 69 4.52 -8.97 -1.17
N ALA A 70 3.69 -8.36 -0.33
CA ALA A 70 3.71 -6.94 -0.05
C ALA A 70 3.48 -6.62 1.43
N LEU A 71 4.12 -5.56 1.91
CA LEU A 71 3.89 -4.95 3.22
C LEU A 71 3.57 -3.47 3.02
N VAL A 72 2.42 -3.02 3.52
CA VAL A 72 2.03 -1.61 3.51
C VAL A 72 1.96 -1.10 4.93
N GLY A 73 2.78 -0.12 5.28
CA GLY A 73 2.83 0.47 6.61
C GLY A 73 2.44 1.94 6.62
N PHE A 74 1.49 2.28 7.49
CA PHE A 74 1.00 3.67 7.64
C PHE A 74 1.81 4.45 8.68
N GLU A 75 2.67 3.74 9.42
CA GLU A 75 3.58 4.23 10.44
C GLU A 75 4.91 3.45 10.31
N PRO A 76 6.07 4.12 10.26
CA PRO A 76 7.31 3.46 9.88
C PRO A 76 7.85 2.53 10.97
N SER A 77 7.68 2.82 12.27
CA SER A 77 8.07 1.91 13.35
C SER A 77 7.25 0.60 13.33
N GLU A 78 5.96 0.67 13.00
CA GLU A 78 5.12 -0.52 12.83
C GLU A 78 5.49 -1.32 11.58
N THR A 79 5.90 -0.63 10.51
CA THR A 79 6.46 -1.27 9.31
C THR A 79 7.70 -2.11 9.67
N LEU A 80 8.63 -1.51 10.42
CA LEU A 80 9.85 -2.18 10.86
C LEU A 80 9.54 -3.38 11.76
N ARG A 81 8.55 -3.26 12.65
CA ARG A 81 8.10 -4.37 13.52
C ARG A 81 7.50 -5.53 12.71
N ALA A 82 6.84 -5.23 11.60
CA ALA A 82 6.28 -6.22 10.67
C ALA A 82 7.30 -6.79 9.66
N ALA A 83 8.53 -6.27 9.62
CA ALA A 83 9.54 -6.66 8.64
C ALA A 83 9.88 -8.17 8.62
N LYS A 84 9.64 -8.90 9.72
CA LYS A 84 9.79 -10.37 9.76
C LYS A 84 8.85 -11.11 8.81
N LYS A 85 7.74 -10.50 8.42
CA LYS A 85 6.82 -11.04 7.40
C LYS A 85 7.39 -10.95 5.99
N CYS A 86 8.41 -10.11 5.78
CA CYS A 86 8.99 -9.89 4.46
C CYS A 86 10.08 -10.92 4.15
N GLY A 87 10.04 -11.46 2.94
CA GLY A 87 11.11 -12.21 2.30
C GLY A 87 11.88 -11.36 1.27
N LYS A 88 12.79 -12.02 0.55
CA LYS A 88 13.64 -11.37 -0.48
C LYS A 88 12.85 -10.76 -1.64
N ASP A 89 11.67 -11.30 -1.93
CA ASP A 89 10.84 -10.88 -3.06
C ASP A 89 9.76 -9.85 -2.68
N THR A 90 9.67 -9.51 -1.40
CA THR A 90 8.64 -8.60 -0.86
C THR A 90 8.85 -7.16 -1.31
N VAL A 91 7.73 -6.50 -1.65
CA VAL A 91 7.69 -5.04 -1.82
C VAL A 91 7.15 -4.39 -0.55
N VAL A 92 7.93 -3.49 0.03
CA VAL A 92 7.50 -2.70 1.20
C VAL A 92 7.13 -1.30 0.74
N ILE A 93 5.98 -0.82 1.18
CA ILE A 93 5.50 0.55 1.01
C ILE A 93 5.28 1.13 2.40
N THR A 94 5.89 2.26 2.72
CA THR A 94 5.79 2.83 4.07
C THR A 94 5.65 4.35 4.05
N ASN A 95 4.77 4.84 4.91
CA ASN A 95 4.66 6.27 5.20
C ASN A 95 5.84 6.72 6.07
N LEU A 96 6.35 7.93 5.84
CA LEU A 96 7.36 8.56 6.68
C LEU A 96 6.78 9.34 7.87
N GLY A 97 5.47 9.60 7.87
CA GLY A 97 4.77 10.21 9.00
C GLY A 97 4.88 9.35 10.25
N GLN A 98 5.50 9.89 11.30
CA GLN A 98 5.75 9.18 12.55
C GLN A 98 4.60 9.42 13.54
N LEU A 99 4.17 8.35 14.20
CA LEU A 99 3.26 8.42 15.32
C LEU A 99 3.83 7.56 16.45
N PRO A 100 4.71 8.14 17.30
CA PRO A 100 5.39 7.37 18.32
C PRO A 100 4.41 6.62 19.24
N PRO A 101 4.67 5.34 19.54
CA PRO A 101 3.88 4.61 20.52
C PRO A 101 3.87 5.32 21.88
N PHE A 102 2.81 5.12 22.66
CA PHE A 102 2.66 5.75 23.97
C PHE A 102 3.88 5.54 24.89
N THR A 103 4.50 4.35 24.87
CA THR A 103 5.69 4.04 25.65
C THR A 103 6.89 4.92 25.31
N VAL A 104 7.08 5.26 24.03
CA VAL A 104 8.10 6.20 23.57
C VAL A 104 7.73 7.62 24.02
N ALA A 105 6.47 8.00 23.89
CA ALA A 105 6.00 9.33 24.28
C ALA A 105 6.20 9.63 25.77
N ILE A 106 6.11 8.63 26.65
CA ILE A 106 6.39 8.76 28.09
C ILE A 106 7.86 8.51 28.47
N GLY A 107 8.77 8.44 27.50
CA GLY A 107 10.21 8.25 27.73
C GLY A 107 10.62 6.84 28.19
N LYS A 108 9.73 5.85 28.07
CA LYS A 108 9.99 4.43 28.42
C LYS A 108 10.37 3.57 27.22
N GLY A 109 10.66 4.19 26.08
CA GLY A 109 11.07 3.51 24.86
C GLY A 109 11.82 4.47 23.93
N VAL A 110 12.56 3.90 22.99
CA VAL A 110 13.30 4.64 21.97
C VAL A 110 12.63 4.42 20.63
N TYR A 111 12.28 5.50 19.94
CA TYR A 111 11.80 5.41 18.58
C TYR A 111 12.96 5.04 17.64
N PRO A 112 12.79 4.11 16.69
CA PRO A 112 13.87 3.70 15.81
C PRO A 112 14.36 4.86 14.94
N ASP A 113 15.66 4.87 14.63
CA ASP A 113 16.20 5.75 13.60
C ASP A 113 15.69 5.29 12.24
N ILE A 114 14.69 5.99 11.70
CA ILE A 114 13.97 5.59 10.49
C ILE A 114 14.90 5.51 9.27
N PRO A 115 15.80 6.49 8.99
CA PRO A 115 16.71 6.39 7.85
C PRO A 115 17.56 5.12 7.88
N SER A 116 18.31 4.87 8.96
CA SER A 116 19.19 3.69 9.06
C SER A 116 18.38 2.40 9.05
N SER A 117 17.23 2.37 9.71
CA SER A 117 16.38 1.18 9.77
C SER A 117 15.80 0.81 8.40
N LEU A 118 15.40 1.80 7.59
CA LEU A 118 14.93 1.57 6.24
C LEU A 118 16.06 1.13 5.30
N ASP A 119 17.30 1.60 5.50
CA ASP A 119 18.45 1.13 4.74
C ASP A 119 18.76 -0.35 5.00
N LEU A 120 18.67 -0.78 6.27
CA LEU A 120 18.77 -2.20 6.60
C LEU A 120 17.63 -3.02 5.97
N LEU A 121 16.42 -2.48 5.95
CA LEU A 121 15.27 -3.15 5.32
C LEU A 121 15.47 -3.30 3.81
N ARG A 122 15.98 -2.27 3.13
CA ARG A 122 16.28 -2.30 1.68
C ARG A 122 17.26 -3.40 1.30
N GLN A 123 18.14 -3.82 2.19
CA GLN A 123 19.09 -4.92 1.93
C GLN A 123 18.43 -6.31 2.00
N ARG A 124 17.24 -6.42 2.61
CA ARG A 124 16.56 -7.70 2.89
C ARG A 124 15.38 -8.00 1.97
N VAL A 125 14.80 -6.97 1.36
CA VAL A 125 13.57 -7.07 0.56
C VAL A 125 13.81 -6.57 -0.85
N LYS A 126 12.92 -6.92 -1.78
CA LYS A 126 13.05 -6.57 -3.19
C LYS A 126 13.06 -5.07 -3.42
N LYS A 127 12.19 -4.35 -2.70
CA LYS A 127 12.02 -2.90 -2.86
C LYS A 127 11.40 -2.28 -1.61
N VAL A 128 11.88 -1.11 -1.24
CA VAL A 128 11.24 -0.24 -0.24
C VAL A 128 10.84 1.07 -0.91
N ILE A 129 9.56 1.40 -0.86
CA ILE A 129 8.98 2.67 -1.31
C ILE A 129 8.58 3.45 -0.06
N ALA A 130 9.37 4.46 0.30
CA ALA A 130 9.12 5.29 1.47
C ALA A 130 8.80 6.72 1.03
N PHE A 131 7.70 7.29 1.52
CA PHE A 131 7.26 8.64 1.14
C PHE A 131 6.42 9.30 2.23
N ASP A 132 6.30 10.63 2.18
CA ASP A 132 5.43 11.40 3.09
C ASP A 132 3.95 11.30 2.67
N GLY A 133 3.33 10.17 3.00
CA GLY A 133 1.91 9.94 2.74
C GLY A 133 1.00 10.87 3.54
N THR A 134 1.37 11.20 4.77
CA THR A 134 0.62 12.14 5.62
C THR A 134 0.56 13.53 4.99
N GLY A 135 1.69 14.07 4.57
CA GLY A 135 1.75 15.38 3.90
C GLY A 135 1.00 15.38 2.58
N LEU A 136 1.05 14.28 1.80
CA LEU A 136 0.25 14.14 0.58
C LEU A 136 -1.26 14.13 0.86
N ALA A 137 -1.69 13.41 1.90
CA ALA A 137 -3.11 13.36 2.29
C ALA A 137 -3.63 14.74 2.74
N ILE A 138 -2.84 15.47 3.53
CA ILE A 138 -3.19 16.85 3.95
C ILE A 138 -3.31 17.76 2.72
N LYS A 139 -2.35 17.69 1.78
CA LYS A 139 -2.39 18.48 0.55
C LYS A 139 -3.61 18.15 -0.31
N ALA A 140 -3.97 16.87 -0.42
CA ALA A 140 -5.15 16.44 -1.17
C ALA A 140 -6.45 16.92 -0.52
N GLY A 141 -6.58 16.82 0.81
CA GLY A 141 -7.72 17.34 1.55
C GLY A 141 -7.88 18.86 1.45
N ASN A 142 -6.77 19.59 1.36
CA ASN A 142 -6.77 21.04 1.16
C ASN A 142 -7.00 21.44 -0.31
N ALA A 143 -6.68 20.59 -1.28
CA ALA A 143 -7.03 20.83 -2.69
C ALA A 143 -8.54 20.68 -2.95
N ASP A 144 -9.22 19.85 -2.15
CA ASP A 144 -10.69 19.72 -2.11
C ASP A 144 -11.39 20.84 -1.32
N GLU A 145 -10.66 21.82 -0.79
CA GLU A 145 -11.15 22.92 0.05
C GLU A 145 -11.95 24.00 -0.74
N GLY A 146 -12.53 23.62 -1.88
CA GLY A 146 -13.75 24.20 -2.43
C GLY A 146 -15.04 23.62 -1.84
N ARG A 147 -14.99 22.53 -1.05
CA ARG A 147 -16.13 22.00 -0.30
C ARG A 147 -15.76 21.67 1.14
N ARG A 148 -16.28 22.51 2.04
CA ARG A 148 -16.42 22.35 3.50
C ARG A 148 -15.13 22.38 4.32
N LYS A 149 -14.82 23.59 4.77
CA LYS A 149 -14.12 23.85 6.03
C LYS A 149 -14.68 22.99 7.17
N ARG A 150 -13.86 22.11 7.73
CA ARG A 150 -13.96 21.70 9.14
C ARG A 150 -12.57 21.31 9.61
N THR A 151 -11.93 22.26 10.30
CA THR A 151 -10.65 22.12 10.99
C THR A 151 -10.80 21.11 12.13
N ASP A 152 -10.51 19.85 11.85
CA ASP A 152 -10.32 18.83 12.86
C ASP A 152 -9.27 17.83 12.32
N PRO A 153 -8.05 17.77 12.90
CA PRO A 153 -6.97 16.90 12.40
C PRO A 153 -7.28 15.40 12.54
N PHE A 154 -8.41 15.03 13.14
CA PHE A 154 -8.92 13.67 13.31
C PHE A 154 -10.21 13.36 12.52
N PHE A 155 -10.69 14.26 11.66
CA PHE A 155 -12.00 14.12 10.99
C PHE A 155 -12.08 13.00 9.95
N GLY A 156 -10.95 12.41 9.55
CA GLY A 156 -10.87 11.52 8.39
C GLY A 156 -11.68 10.22 8.44
N LEU A 157 -12.26 9.80 9.58
CA LEU A 157 -13.00 8.53 9.68
C LEU A 157 -14.13 8.52 10.73
N ARG A 158 -14.87 9.62 10.89
CA ARG A 158 -16.20 9.52 11.53
C ARG A 158 -17.22 9.16 10.46
N GLU A 159 -17.92 8.03 10.66
CA GLU A 159 -19.05 7.58 9.85
C GLU A 159 -20.02 8.74 9.56
N GLU A 160 -19.93 9.33 8.37
CA GLU A 160 -21.12 9.88 7.74
C GLU A 160 -21.93 8.68 7.29
N ARG A 161 -23.13 8.54 7.85
CA ARG A 161 -24.18 7.67 7.34
C ARG A 161 -24.48 8.03 5.88
N ARG A 162 -23.64 7.60 4.96
CA ARG A 162 -23.89 7.63 3.53
C ARG A 162 -24.60 6.34 3.16
N ASP A 163 -25.68 6.55 2.43
CA ASP A 163 -26.65 5.57 2.01
C ASP A 163 -25.98 4.27 1.53
N ARG A 164 -26.25 3.17 2.25
CA ARG A 164 -25.63 1.83 2.08
C ARG A 164 -25.96 1.17 0.73
N ASN A 165 -26.61 1.88 -0.19
CA ASN A 165 -27.14 1.32 -1.42
C ASN A 165 -26.69 2.05 -2.70
N ARG A 166 -25.75 3.01 -2.63
CA ARG A 166 -25.29 3.70 -3.83
C ARG A 166 -24.22 2.89 -4.56
N ARG A 167 -24.57 2.38 -5.75
CA ARG A 167 -23.61 1.77 -6.68
C ARG A 167 -22.67 2.86 -7.25
N PRO A 168 -21.36 2.61 -7.37
CA PRO A 168 -20.41 3.56 -7.93
C PRO A 168 -20.67 3.77 -9.42
N ASP A 169 -20.50 5.03 -9.85
CA ASP A 169 -20.74 5.51 -11.23
C ASP A 169 -19.80 4.78 -12.22
N PRO A 170 -20.26 4.41 -13.42
CA PRO A 170 -19.41 3.82 -14.47
C PRO A 170 -18.08 4.56 -14.73
N SER A 171 -18.05 5.88 -14.57
CA SER A 171 -16.84 6.70 -14.75
C SER A 171 -15.80 6.54 -13.62
N GLU A 172 -16.25 6.24 -12.40
CA GLU A 172 -15.36 5.95 -11.25
C GLU A 172 -14.73 4.55 -11.36
N ARG A 173 -15.45 3.60 -11.97
CA ARG A 173 -14.95 2.24 -12.24
C ARG A 173 -13.79 2.23 -13.23
N GLU A 174 -13.86 3.08 -14.26
CA GLU A 174 -12.81 3.26 -15.27
C GLU A 174 -11.53 3.86 -14.66
N LEU A 175 -11.67 4.81 -13.72
CA LEU A 175 -10.54 5.49 -13.08
C LEU A 175 -9.72 4.54 -12.19
N VAL A 176 -10.41 3.70 -11.41
CA VAL A 176 -9.79 2.67 -10.56
C VAL A 176 -9.10 1.60 -11.41
N LEU A 177 -9.71 1.19 -12.53
CA LEU A 177 -9.09 0.25 -13.48
C LEU A 177 -7.82 0.80 -14.14
N ARG A 178 -7.81 2.08 -14.52
CA ARG A 178 -6.65 2.73 -15.16
C ARG A 178 -5.47 2.90 -14.21
N ALA A 179 -5.72 3.15 -12.92
CA ALA A 179 -4.68 3.19 -11.90
C ALA A 179 -4.04 1.80 -11.69
N SER A 180 -4.82 0.72 -11.84
CA SER A 180 -4.35 -0.65 -11.61
C SER A 180 -3.58 -1.26 -12.80
N LEU A 181 -3.69 -0.68 -14.01
CA LEU A 181 -3.05 -1.20 -15.23
C LEU A 181 -1.78 -0.45 -15.66
N ARG A 182 -1.59 0.82 -15.26
CA ARG A 182 -0.35 1.57 -15.55
C ARG A 182 0.88 1.12 -14.72
N GLY A 183 0.70 0.24 -13.75
CA GLY A 183 1.79 -0.31 -12.93
C GLY A 183 2.51 -1.54 -13.53
N ARG A 184 2.09 -2.03 -14.71
CA ARG A 184 2.75 -3.15 -15.40
C ARG A 184 3.36 -2.66 -16.71
N PHE A 185 4.68 -2.82 -16.81
CA PHE A 185 5.56 -2.55 -17.96
C PHE A 185 6.03 -1.11 -18.18
N ASP A 186 7.09 -0.72 -17.45
CA ASP A 186 8.17 0.09 -18.04
C ASP A 186 9.54 -0.43 -17.58
N GLN A 187 9.89 -1.60 -18.11
CA GLN A 187 11.25 -2.16 -18.20
C GLN A 187 11.24 -3.01 -19.48
N GLY A 188 11.74 -2.45 -20.57
CA GLY A 188 11.69 -3.11 -21.88
C GLY A 188 12.18 -2.25 -23.03
N GLY A 189 13.28 -1.52 -22.86
CA GLY A 189 14.08 -1.06 -23.98
C GLY A 189 14.67 -2.27 -24.69
N GLY A 190 14.10 -2.64 -25.83
CA GLY A 190 14.54 -3.78 -26.64
C GLY A 190 14.10 -3.57 -28.08
N ALA A 191 15.06 -3.25 -28.93
CA ALA A 191 14.89 -2.97 -30.35
C ALA A 191 14.02 -4.02 -31.05
N THR A 192 13.00 -3.56 -31.76
CA THR A 192 12.16 -4.39 -32.62
C THR A 192 12.96 -4.85 -33.84
N THR A 193 12.95 -6.15 -34.06
CA THR A 193 13.53 -6.89 -35.19
C THR A 193 12.76 -6.68 -36.50
N ARG A 194 12.34 -5.44 -36.79
CA ARG A 194 11.74 -5.04 -38.07
C ARG A 194 12.42 -3.83 -38.74
N ASP A 195 13.51 -3.33 -38.16
CA ASP A 195 14.30 -2.22 -38.72
C ASP A 195 15.66 -2.65 -39.32
N ARG A 196 15.93 -3.95 -39.46
CA ARG A 196 17.17 -4.47 -40.07
C ARG A 196 17.07 -4.88 -41.54
N GLU A 197 15.89 -4.82 -42.15
CA GLU A 197 15.72 -5.11 -43.59
C GLU A 197 15.56 -3.86 -44.48
N ALA A 198 15.48 -2.66 -43.90
CA ALA A 198 15.38 -1.40 -44.66
C ALA A 198 16.71 -0.62 -44.80
N ARG A 199 17.86 -1.20 -44.42
CA ARG A 199 19.20 -0.58 -44.56
C ARG A 199 20.21 -1.46 -45.29
N ARG A 200 19.79 -2.13 -46.37
CA ARG A 200 20.72 -2.83 -47.29
C ARG A 200 20.53 -2.50 -48.77
N VAL A 201 19.80 -1.43 -49.12
CA VAL A 201 19.57 -1.06 -50.54
C VAL A 201 20.06 0.35 -50.90
N GLU A 202 20.64 1.14 -49.98
CA GLU A 202 21.05 2.52 -50.31
C GLU A 202 22.54 2.88 -50.12
N LYS A 203 23.44 1.91 -49.93
CA LYS A 203 24.89 2.17 -50.03
C LYS A 203 25.63 1.06 -50.79
N GLY A 204 25.27 0.93 -52.06
CA GLY A 204 26.19 0.50 -53.10
C GLY A 204 26.44 1.68 -54.03
N ASN A 205 27.41 2.53 -53.70
CA ASN A 205 28.19 3.30 -54.67
C ASN A 205 29.33 4.01 -53.94
N LEU A 206 30.55 3.74 -54.43
CA LEU A 206 31.87 4.26 -54.06
C LEU A 206 32.53 3.58 -52.85
#